data_AF-A0A2S9FWE2-F1
#
_entry.id   AF-A0A2S9FWE2-F1
#
_cell.length_a   1.000
_cell.length_b   1.000
_cell.length_c   1.000
_cell.angle_alpha   90.00
_cell.angle_beta   90.00
_cell.angle_gamma   90.00
#
_symmetry.space_group_name_H-M   'P 1'
#
loop_
_entity.id
_entity.type
_entity.pdbx_description
1 polymer ?
#
loop_
_entity_poly.entity_id
_entity_poly.type
_entity_poly.pdbx_seq_one_letter_code
_entity_poly.pdbx_strand_id
1 'polypeptide(L)'
;KKLAPKGTGAVLAFELAGGIAAGKAFVDALTLHSHVANIGDVRSLVIHPASTTHQQLSPEEQLATGVTPGLVRLAVGIEGIDDI
;
A
#
# COMPACT_ATOMS: atom_id res chain seq x y z
N LYS A 1 -16.81 -14.58 -3.84
CA LYS A 1 -18.20 -14.68 -3.31
C LYS A 1 -18.42 -15.80 -2.29
N LYS A 2 -17.87 -17.02 -2.45
CA LYS A 2 -18.09 -18.13 -1.49
C LYS A 2 -17.70 -17.80 -0.03
N LEU A 3 -16.58 -17.08 0.17
CA LEU A 3 -16.08 -16.70 1.50
C LEU A 3 -16.48 -15.28 1.93
N ALA A 4 -16.41 -14.32 0.99
CA ALA A 4 -16.75 -12.92 1.23
C ALA A 4 -17.77 -12.44 0.18
N PRO A 5 -19.08 -12.77 0.33
CA PRO A 5 -20.11 -12.46 -0.66
C PRO A 5 -20.45 -10.97 -0.74
N LYS A 6 -20.18 -10.21 0.33
CA LYS A 6 -20.50 -8.77 0.45
C LYS A 6 -19.31 -7.84 0.19
N GLY A 7 -18.15 -8.37 -0.21
CA GLY A 7 -16.92 -7.61 -0.43
C GLY A 7 -15.73 -8.21 0.32
N THR A 8 -14.54 -8.12 -0.25
CA THR A 8 -13.30 -8.76 0.24
C THR A 8 -12.47 -7.86 1.18
N GLY A 9 -13.04 -6.74 1.63
CA GLY A 9 -12.34 -5.72 2.41
C GLY A 9 -11.81 -4.58 1.54
N ALA A 10 -11.15 -3.61 2.20
CA ALA A 10 -10.70 -2.35 1.60
C ALA A 10 -9.17 -2.24 1.52
N VAL A 11 -8.46 -3.37 1.69
CA VAL A 11 -7.00 -3.42 1.55
C VAL A 11 -6.68 -3.99 0.19
N LEU A 12 -5.94 -3.22 -0.61
CA LEU A 12 -5.42 -3.64 -1.90
C LEU A 12 -3.94 -3.34 -1.99
N ALA A 13 -3.26 -4.06 -2.87
CA ALA A 13 -1.88 -3.79 -3.20
C ALA A 13 -1.69 -3.88 -4.72
N PHE A 14 -0.80 -3.06 -5.24
CA PHE A 14 -0.41 -3.04 -6.64
C PHE A 14 1.08 -2.74 -6.75
N GLU A 15 1.64 -3.01 -7.91
CA GLU A 15 3.06 -2.81 -8.17
C GLU A 15 3.28 -1.76 -9.26
N LEU A 16 4.25 -0.87 -9.02
CA LEU A 16 4.68 0.15 -9.98
C LEU A 16 5.94 -0.31 -10.73
N ALA A 17 5.93 -0.20 -12.06
CA ALA A 17 7.00 -0.64 -12.95
C ALA A 17 8.35 0.14 -12.82
N GLY A 18 8.48 1.04 -11.85
CA GLY A 18 9.72 1.77 -11.54
C GLY A 18 10.35 1.41 -10.19
N GLY A 19 9.89 0.33 -9.54
CA GLY A 19 10.45 -0.18 -8.30
C GLY A 19 10.42 0.84 -7.16
N ILE A 20 11.47 0.84 -6.32
CA ILE A 20 11.51 1.62 -5.07
C ILE A 20 11.36 3.12 -5.33
N ALA A 21 11.98 3.63 -6.39
CA ALA A 21 11.94 5.04 -6.71
C ALA A 21 10.51 5.50 -7.06
N ALA A 22 9.81 4.73 -7.90
CA ALA A 22 8.41 4.99 -8.23
C ALA A 22 7.48 4.82 -7.03
N GLY A 23 7.70 3.79 -6.21
CA GLY A 23 6.95 3.55 -4.98
C GLY A 23 7.04 4.71 -3.99
N LYS A 24 8.26 5.19 -3.71
CA LYS A 24 8.48 6.37 -2.84
C LYS A 24 7.82 7.62 -3.42
N ALA A 25 8.09 7.92 -4.70
CA ALA A 25 7.55 9.10 -5.35
C ALA A 25 6.01 9.11 -5.38
N PHE A 26 5.38 7.96 -5.58
CA PHE A 26 3.93 7.82 -5.52
C PHE A 26 3.40 8.15 -4.12
N VAL A 27 3.96 7.53 -3.07
CA VAL A 27 3.52 7.76 -1.69
C VAL A 27 3.71 9.21 -1.27
N ASP A 28 4.86 9.81 -1.61
CA ASP A 28 5.19 11.19 -1.26
C ASP A 28 4.32 12.23 -2.00
N ALA A 29 3.75 11.87 -3.15
CA ALA A 29 2.88 12.75 -3.93
C ALA A 29 1.42 12.78 -3.45
N LEU A 30 1.00 11.80 -2.63
CA LEU A 30 -0.39 11.75 -2.14
C LEU A 30 -0.63 12.81 -1.07
N THR A 31 -1.69 13.59 -1.25
CA THR A 31 -2.08 14.65 -0.30
C THR A 31 -3.24 14.25 0.59
N LEU A 32 -4.07 13.31 0.14
CA LEU A 32 -5.23 12.80 0.89
C LEU A 32 -4.87 11.61 1.79
N HIS A 33 -4.03 10.70 1.28
CA HIS A 33 -3.70 9.46 1.99
C HIS A 33 -2.66 9.71 3.08
N SER A 34 -2.87 9.14 4.26
CA SER A 34 -1.89 9.20 5.35
C SER A 34 -0.83 8.11 5.18
N HIS A 35 0.45 8.50 5.20
CA HIS A 35 1.57 7.55 5.11
C HIS A 35 1.86 6.91 6.47
N VAL A 36 1.14 5.84 6.79
CA VAL A 36 1.22 5.12 8.07
C VAL A 36 1.00 3.61 7.89
N ALA A 37 1.53 2.81 8.81
CA ALA A 37 1.53 1.35 8.67
C ALA A 37 0.22 0.65 9.11
N ASN A 38 -0.64 1.32 9.87
CA ASN A 38 -1.91 0.75 10.35
C ASN A 38 -2.93 0.53 9.20
N ILE A 39 -4.07 -0.08 9.52
CA ILE A 39 -5.17 -0.42 8.60
C ILE A 39 -6.50 -0.20 9.33
N GLY A 40 -7.56 0.12 8.58
CA GLY A 40 -8.94 0.15 9.10
C GLY A 40 -9.31 1.46 9.79
N ASP A 41 -8.61 2.54 9.46
CA ASP A 41 -8.98 3.90 9.84
C ASP A 41 -10.09 4.42 8.88
N VAL A 42 -10.80 5.45 9.30
CA VAL A 42 -11.76 6.17 8.44
C VAL A 42 -11.05 6.93 7.32
N ARG A 43 -9.77 7.28 7.52
CA ARG A 43 -8.91 7.90 6.51
C ARG A 43 -8.23 6.84 5.67
N SER A 44 -8.06 7.13 4.38
CA SER A 44 -7.28 6.33 3.46
C SER A 44 -5.80 6.37 3.83
N LEU A 45 -5.18 5.20 3.87
CA LEU A 45 -3.79 5.01 4.30
C LEU A 45 -2.99 4.40 3.16
N VAL A 46 -1.74 4.84 3.02
CA VAL A 46 -0.80 4.32 2.04
C VAL A 46 0.49 3.89 2.73
N ILE A 47 1.11 2.84 2.19
CA ILE A 47 2.48 2.51 2.55
C ILE A 47 3.21 1.83 1.39
N HIS A 48 4.52 2.09 1.30
CA HIS A 48 5.44 1.40 0.40
C HIS A 48 6.36 0.49 1.24
N PRO A 49 6.05 -0.82 1.40
CA PRO A 49 6.71 -1.68 2.40
C PRO A 49 8.22 -1.80 2.22
N ALA A 50 8.70 -1.91 0.96
CA ALA A 50 10.11 -2.08 0.64
C ALA A 50 11.00 -0.94 1.18
N SER A 51 10.47 0.28 1.28
CA SER A 51 11.21 1.43 1.84
C SER A 51 10.76 1.87 3.23
N THR A 52 9.92 1.09 3.92
CA THR A 52 9.39 1.46 5.23
C THR A 52 9.42 0.27 6.19
N THR A 53 8.33 -0.50 6.29
CA THR A 53 8.17 -1.60 7.25
C THR A 53 9.19 -2.72 7.06
N HIS A 54 9.67 -2.93 5.84
CA HIS A 54 10.62 -3.99 5.50
C HIS A 54 11.99 -3.44 5.13
N GLN A 55 12.26 -2.15 5.37
CA GLN A 55 13.50 -1.49 4.95
C GLN A 55 14.78 -2.07 5.57
N GLN A 56 14.65 -2.79 6.69
CA GLN A 56 15.77 -3.43 7.38
C GLN A 56 16.16 -4.79 6.78
N LEU A 57 15.31 -5.36 5.92
CA LEU A 57 15.58 -6.60 5.21
C LEU A 57 16.42 -6.32 3.94
N SER A 58 17.26 -7.28 3.57
CA SER A 58 17.92 -7.27 2.26
C SER A 58 16.89 -7.42 1.12
N PRO A 59 17.22 -7.02 -0.12
CA PRO A 59 16.30 -7.15 -1.25
C PRO A 59 15.80 -8.58 -1.49
N GLU A 60 16.66 -9.59 -1.26
CA GLU A 60 16.29 -11.00 -1.40
C GLU A 60 15.31 -11.44 -0.31
N GLU A 61 15.51 -10.99 0.94
CA GLU A 61 14.60 -11.26 2.05
C GLU A 61 13.24 -10.56 1.88
N GLN A 62 13.22 -9.33 1.33
CA GLN A 62 11.98 -8.65 0.98
C GLN A 62 11.18 -9.44 -0.06
N LEU A 63 11.84 -9.91 -1.12
CA LEU A 63 11.19 -10.72 -2.15
C LEU A 63 10.67 -12.05 -1.59
N ALA A 64 11.42 -12.68 -0.68
CA ALA A 64 11.00 -13.92 -0.03
C ALA A 64 9.72 -13.76 0.81
N THR A 65 9.41 -12.56 1.31
CA THR A 65 8.16 -12.26 2.01
C THR A 65 7.03 -11.77 1.08
N GLY A 66 7.28 -11.73 -0.23
CA GLY A 66 6.33 -11.22 -1.22
C GLY A 66 6.32 -9.69 -1.36
N VAL A 67 7.28 -8.99 -0.74
CA VAL A 67 7.45 -7.54 -0.91
C VAL A 67 8.31 -7.26 -2.13
N THR A 68 7.66 -6.87 -3.23
CA THR A 68 8.38 -6.43 -4.43
C THR A 68 8.85 -4.98 -4.30
N PRO A 69 9.92 -4.58 -5.02
CA PRO A 69 10.49 -3.24 -4.94
C PRO A 69 9.50 -2.11 -5.24
N GLY A 70 8.45 -2.36 -6.03
CA GLY A 70 7.44 -1.37 -6.42
C GLY A 70 6.09 -1.56 -5.71
N LEU A 71 6.01 -2.44 -4.71
CA LEU A 71 4.76 -2.78 -4.03
C LEU A 71 4.23 -1.59 -3.23
N VAL A 72 3.03 -1.13 -3.56
CA VAL A 72 2.28 -0.15 -2.78
C VAL A 72 1.04 -0.82 -2.21
N ARG A 73 0.78 -0.58 -0.92
CA ARG A 73 -0.44 -1.04 -0.25
C ARG A 73 -1.31 0.17 0.11
N LEU A 74 -2.59 0.11 -0.27
CA LEU A 74 -3.61 1.03 0.16
C LEU A 74 -4.56 0.33 1.13
N ALA A 75 -4.90 1.01 2.22
CA ALA A 75 -6.09 0.72 3.01
C ALA A 75 -7.07 1.87 2.78
N VAL A 76 -8.09 1.61 1.96
CA VAL A 76 -9.05 2.64 1.54
C VAL A 76 -9.98 2.98 2.70
N GLY A 77 -10.06 4.28 2.99
CA GLY A 77 -10.94 4.85 4.00
C GLY A 77 -12.36 5.02 3.48
N ILE A 78 -13.06 6.03 3.99
CA ILE A 78 -14.45 6.33 3.67
C ILE A 78 -14.65 7.74 3.10
N GLU A 79 -13.61 8.31 2.48
CA GLU A 79 -13.72 9.57 1.75
C GLU A 79 -14.67 9.48 0.55
N GLY A 80 -15.03 10.64 -0.01
CA GLY A 80 -15.79 10.70 -1.26
C GLY A 80 -15.00 10.05 -2.39
N ILE A 81 -15.65 9.18 -3.18
CA ILE A 81 -14.96 8.42 -4.23
C ILE A 81 -14.34 9.29 -5.32
N ASP A 82 -14.87 10.51 -5.53
CA ASP A 82 -14.34 11.46 -6.50
C ASP A 82 -13.05 12.16 -6.01
N ASP A 83 -12.75 12.08 -4.72
CA ASP A 83 -11.54 12.65 -4.11
C ASP A 83 -10.38 11.63 -4.00
N ILE A 84 -10.67 10.32 -4.07
CA ILE A 84 -9.70 9.21 -3.96
C ILE A 84 -9.08 8.89 -5.32
#